data_AF-A0ABD4QA18-F1
#
_entry.id   AF-A0ABD4QA18-F1
#
_cell.length_a   1.000
_cell.length_b   1.000
_cell.length_c   1.000
_cell.angle_alpha   90.00
_cell.angle_beta   90.00
_cell.angle_gamma   90.00
#
_symmetry.space_group_name_H-M   'P 1'
#
loop_
_entity.id
_entity.type
_entity.pdbx_description
1 polymer ?
#
loop_
_entity_poly.entity_id
_entity_poly.type
_entity_poly.pdbx_seq_one_letter_code
_entity_poly.pdbx_strand_id
1 'polypeptide(L)'
;IGSRWQPFPGSLRGHDYLARRISGEELSRRSPFMMLAEEVPQAREHMGRYSLALAPLKDGSFVLLATQRQLLQFNLAHSEEL
;
A
#
# COMPACT_ATOMS: atom_id res chain seq x y z
N ILE A 1 8.34 6.70 9.60
CA ILE A 1 7.95 5.44 8.90
C ILE A 1 8.96 4.37 9.31
N GLY A 2 8.51 3.28 9.94
CA GLY A 2 9.34 2.18 10.41
C GLY A 2 9.21 0.92 9.55
N SER A 3 9.78 -0.18 10.04
CA SER A 3 9.79 -1.50 9.37
C SER A 3 8.51 -2.32 9.56
N ARG A 4 7.49 -1.79 10.23
CA ARG A 4 6.15 -2.39 10.35
C ARG A 4 5.13 -1.47 9.70
N TRP A 5 4.01 -2.04 9.27
CA TRP A 5 2.87 -1.25 8.84
C TRP A 5 2.40 -0.35 9.97
N GLN A 6 2.26 0.93 9.67
CA GLN A 6 1.78 1.95 10.60
C GLN A 6 1.00 3.01 9.81
N PRO A 7 0.05 3.72 10.43
CA PRO A 7 -0.58 4.87 9.78
C PRO A 7 0.47 5.85 9.27
N PHE A 8 0.33 6.26 8.02
CA PHE A 8 1.11 7.33 7.44
C PHE A 8 0.66 8.65 8.07
N PRO A 9 1.59 9.52 8.50
CA PRO A 9 1.20 10.80 9.10
C PRO A 9 0.53 11.70 8.05
N GLY A 10 -0.72 12.04 8.29
CA GLY A 10 -1.56 12.82 7.36
C GLY A 10 -2.22 11.96 6.28
N SER A 11 -3.11 12.58 5.51
CA SER A 11 -3.77 11.94 4.36
C SER A 11 -3.04 12.28 3.06
N LEU A 12 -2.90 11.32 2.15
CA LEU A 12 -2.48 11.59 0.78
C LEU A 12 -3.73 11.66 -0.10
N ARG A 13 -3.96 12.81 -0.76
CA ARG A 13 -5.14 13.04 -1.60
C ARG A 13 -6.48 12.76 -0.88
N GLY A 14 -6.55 13.02 0.42
CA GLY A 14 -7.77 12.81 1.23
C GLY A 14 -8.04 11.36 1.63
N HIS A 15 -7.06 10.45 1.46
CA HIS A 15 -7.17 9.07 1.90
C HIS A 15 -6.13 8.72 2.96
N ASP A 16 -6.52 7.85 3.89
CA ASP A 16 -5.63 7.29 4.89
C ASP A 16 -4.79 6.18 4.28
N TYR A 17 -3.50 6.19 4.60
CA TYR A 17 -2.57 5.17 4.15
C TYR A 17 -1.93 4.49 5.34
N LEU A 18 -1.68 3.19 5.20
CA LEU A 18 -0.64 2.51 5.95
C LEU A 18 0.67 2.63 5.20
N ALA A 19 1.76 2.83 5.93
CA ALA A 19 3.10 2.89 5.39
C ALA A 19 4.01 1.87 6.09
N ARG A 20 4.86 1.21 5.31
CA ARG A 20 5.95 0.37 5.79
C ARG A 20 7.20 0.72 5.00
N ARG A 21 8.32 0.93 5.68
CA ARG A 21 9.63 1.05 5.05
C ARG A 21 10.19 -0.35 4.76
N ILE A 22 10.82 -0.51 3.61
CA ILE A 22 11.40 -1.78 3.16
C ILE A 22 12.73 -1.52 2.42
N SER A 23 13.73 -2.39 2.61
CA SER A 23 14.98 -2.31 1.84
C SER A 23 14.81 -2.95 0.45
N GLY A 24 15.71 -2.62 -0.49
CA GLY A 24 15.72 -3.30 -1.79
C GLY A 24 15.99 -4.81 -1.67
N GLU A 25 16.80 -5.22 -0.68
CA GLU A 25 17.06 -6.63 -0.40
C GLU A 25 15.83 -7.36 0.16
N GLU A 26 15.08 -6.73 1.06
CA GLU A 26 13.85 -7.35 1.59
C GLU A 26 12.77 -7.42 0.50
N LEU A 27 12.68 -6.39 -0.35
CA LEU A 27 11.74 -6.34 -1.47
C LEU A 27 12.00 -7.44 -2.51
N SER A 28 13.27 -7.83 -2.74
CA SER A 28 13.59 -8.93 -3.67
C SER A 28 13.28 -10.32 -3.11
N ARG A 29 13.17 -10.45 -1.79
CA ARG A 29 12.90 -11.72 -1.09
C ARG A 29 11.44 -11.92 -0.71
N ARG A 30 10.70 -10.84 -0.46
CA ARG A 30 9.32 -10.90 0.04
C ARG A 30 8.39 -10.03 -0.81
N SER A 31 7.27 -10.61 -1.22
CA SER A 31 6.24 -9.88 -1.99
C SER A 31 5.53 -8.83 -1.12
N PRO A 32 5.39 -7.57 -1.60
CA PRO A 32 4.59 -6.54 -0.91
C PRO A 32 3.15 -6.96 -0.62
N PHE A 33 2.54 -7.74 -1.51
CA PHE A 33 1.18 -8.25 -1.31
C PHE A 33 1.12 -9.28 -0.17
N MET A 34 2.13 -10.14 -0.06
CA MET A 34 2.23 -11.11 1.05
C MET A 34 2.48 -10.40 2.37
N MET A 35 3.36 -9.39 2.41
CA MET A 35 3.55 -8.59 3.62
C MET A 35 2.26 -7.91 4.08
N LEU A 36 1.49 -7.32 3.15
CA LEU A 36 0.20 -6.73 3.49
C LEU A 36 -0.75 -7.80 4.07
N ALA A 37 -0.88 -8.95 3.41
CA ALA A 37 -1.78 -10.02 3.83
C ALA A 37 -1.40 -10.62 5.19
N GLU A 38 -0.11 -10.74 5.49
CA GLU A 38 0.40 -11.39 6.71
C GLU A 38 0.45 -10.44 7.91
N GLU A 39 0.68 -9.15 7.68
CA GLU A 39 1.07 -8.22 8.74
C GLU A 39 0.00 -7.16 9.04
N VAL A 40 -0.99 -6.97 8.16
CA VAL A 40 -2.12 -6.08 8.39
C VAL A 40 -3.36 -6.89 8.75
N PRO A 41 -3.97 -6.67 9.93
CA PRO A 41 -5.18 -7.38 10.34
C PRO A 41 -6.28 -7.31 9.27
N GLN A 42 -6.94 -8.43 9.02
CA GLN A 42 -8.05 -8.57 8.06
C GLN A 42 -7.69 -8.28 6.59
N ALA A 43 -6.44 -7.92 6.27
CA ALA A 43 -6.06 -7.62 4.90
C ALA A 43 -6.11 -8.86 4.00
N ARG A 44 -5.70 -10.03 4.51
CA ARG A 44 -5.73 -11.31 3.78
C ARG A 44 -7.12 -11.65 3.23
N GLU A 45 -8.17 -11.42 4.00
CA GLU A 45 -9.56 -11.72 3.64
C GLU A 45 -10.17 -10.64 2.73
N HIS A 46 -9.50 -9.49 2.60
CA HIS A 46 -10.00 -8.31 1.89
C HIS A 46 -9.00 -7.76 0.87
N MET A 47 -8.10 -8.60 0.36
CA MET A 47 -7.01 -8.16 -0.54
C MET A 47 -7.51 -7.38 -1.76
N GLY A 48 -8.66 -7.74 -2.34
CA GLY A 48 -9.26 -7.01 -3.47
C GLY A 48 -9.74 -5.60 -3.14
N ARG A 49 -9.82 -5.24 -1.86
CA ARG A 49 -10.12 -3.87 -1.40
C ARG A 49 -8.86 -3.04 -1.18
N TYR A 50 -7.66 -3.62 -1.20
CA TYR A 50 -6.44 -2.84 -0.99
C TYR A 50 -5.80 -2.43 -2.31
N SER A 51 -5.20 -1.25 -2.32
CA SER A 51 -4.29 -0.80 -3.35
C SER A 51 -2.91 -0.59 -2.74
N LEU A 52 -1.87 -1.06 -3.43
CA LEU A 52 -0.47 -0.92 -3.01
C LEU A 52 0.28 0.01 -3.97
N ALA A 53 1.09 0.90 -3.39
CA ALA A 53 2.05 1.72 -4.12
C ALA A 53 3.44 1.58 -3.48
N LEU A 54 4.48 1.68 -4.31
CA LEU A 54 5.88 1.65 -3.90
C LEU A 54 6.54 2.95 -4.33
N ALA A 55 7.29 3.58 -3.44
CA ALA A 55 8.07 4.78 -3.76
C ALA A 55 9.48 4.71 -3.16
N PRO A 56 10.51 5.20 -3.87
CA PRO A 56 11.87 5.28 -3.33
C PRO A 56 11.99 6.39 -2.28
N LEU A 57 12.86 6.16 -1.29
CA LEU A 57 13.26 7.13 -0.28
C LEU A 57 14.69 7.65 -0.56
N LYS A 58 15.02 8.80 0.02
CA LYS A 58 16.32 9.48 -0.19
C LYS A 58 17.53 8.65 0.26
N ASP A 59 17.32 7.71 1.17
CA ASP A 59 18.36 6.84 1.73
C ASP A 59 18.49 5.49 1.00
N GLY A 60 17.91 5.37 -0.21
CA GLY A 60 17.99 4.18 -1.05
C GLY A 60 17.07 3.04 -0.65
N SER A 61 16.31 3.19 0.45
CA SER A 61 15.22 2.28 0.79
C SER A 61 13.92 2.67 0.08
N PHE A 62 12.87 1.90 0.28
CA PHE A 62 11.55 2.15 -0.27
C PHE A 62 10.50 2.30 0.82
N VAL A 63 9.39 2.94 0.47
CA VAL A 63 8.15 2.91 1.25
C VAL A 63 7.07 2.17 0.46
N LEU A 64 6.44 1.21 1.11
CA LEU A 64 5.19 0.61 0.71
C LEU A 64 4.04 1.40 1.32
N LEU A 65 3.09 1.78 0.49
CA LEU A 65 1.86 2.46 0.87
C LEU A 65 0.68 1.56 0.54
N ALA A 66 -0.20 1.33 1.52
CA ALA A 66 -1.44 0.59 1.34
C ALA A 66 -2.62 1.47 1.73
N THR A 67 -3.65 1.50 0.88
CA THR A 67 -4.95 2.12 1.19
C THR A 67 -6.06 1.15 0.90
N GLN A 68 -7.12 1.19 1.69
CA GLN A 68 -8.37 0.53 1.32
C GLN A 68 -9.08 1.39 0.28
N ARG A 69 -9.48 0.77 -0.83
CA ARG A 69 -10.29 1.34 -1.88
C ARG A 69 -11.69 1.55 -1.30
N GLN A 70 -12.03 2.79 -0.98
CA GLN A 70 -13.42 3.16 -0.72
C GLN A 70 -14.15 3.14 -2.07
N LEU A 71 -15.00 2.13 -2.32
CA LEU A 71 -15.89 2.06 -3.49
C LEU A 71 -17.02 3.11 -3.47
N LEU A 72 -17.01 4.05 -2.51
CA LEU A 72 -17.99 5.13 -2.45
C LEU A 72 -17.53 6.32 -3.30
N GLN A 73 -17.51 6.12 -4.61
CA GLN A 73 -17.93 7.08 -5.63
C GLN A 73 -17.93 6.32 -6.95
N PHE A 74 -19.13 6.15 -7.51
CA PHE A 74 -19.45 5.55 -8.80
C PHE A 74 -18.35 5.71 -9.86
N ASN A 75 -17.40 4.79 -9.90
CA ASN A 75 -16.48 4.66 -11.01
C ASN A 75 -16.99 3.49 -11.86
N LEU A 76 -18.01 3.80 -12.67
CA LEU A 76 -18.43 2.96 -13.78
C LEU A 76 -17.19 2.78 -14.64
N ALA A 77 -16.75 1.52 -14.77
CA ALA A 77 -15.57 1.13 -15.53
C ALA A 77 -15.65 1.63 -16.99
N HIS A 78 -15.28 2.88 -17.22
CA HIS A 78 -14.92 3.39 -18.54
C HIS A 78 -13.46 2.99 -18.75
N SER A 79 -13.31 1.75 -19.20
CA SER A 79 -12.14 1.31 -19.92
C SER A 79 -12.25 1.92 -21.32
N GLU A 80 -11.53 3.01 -21.57
CA GLU A 80 -11.07 3.47 -22.90
C GLU A 80 -10.42 4.85 -22.75
N GLU A 81 -9.10 4.86 -22.55
CA GLU A 81 -8.18 5.82 -23.17
C GLU A 81 -6.76 5.42 -22.75
N LEU A 82 -6.12 4.62 -23.60
CA LEU A 82 -4.80 4.85 -24.21
C LEU A 82 -4.48 3.68 -25.16
#